data_AF-A0A7S1A4S7-F1
#
_entry.id   AF-A0A7S1A4S7-F1
#
_cell.length_a   1.000
_cell.length_b   1.000
_cell.length_c   1.000
_cell.angle_alpha   90.00
_cell.angle_beta   90.00
_cell.angle_gamma   90.00
#
_symmetry.space_group_name_H-M   'P 1'
#
loop_
_entity.id
_entity.type
_entity.pdbx_description
1 polymer ?
#
loop_
_entity_poly.entity_id
_entity_poly.type
_entity_poly.pdbx_seq_one_letter_code
_entity_poly.pdbx_strand_id
1 'polypeptide(L)'
;WCVCLSSTWTLRGRNFRVGGMIGLVCAAFAVAIKVLETNYDMDSLKSLESVANPTIYASLTSVSGFLVVFRTSQSYNRFWEGCSSAHRLMSDLTRVVSTSVAYCRHSGADSDAVRSFQQLLIRLVSLLCAMMLAELEGKTAGSQDGHRAFDFMLIDVESIDEESL
;
A
#
# COMPACT_ATOMS: atom_id res chain seq x y z
N TRP A 1 19.55 16.44 -14.91
CA TRP A 1 19.13 15.46 -15.93
C TRP A 1 19.02 14.11 -15.22
N CYS A 2 17.91 13.69 -14.61
CA CYS A 2 16.62 13.33 -15.22
C CYS A 2 15.50 13.38 -14.15
N VAL A 3 15.00 14.57 -13.82
CA VAL A 3 13.78 14.69 -12.97
C VAL A 3 12.52 14.34 -13.80
N CYS A 4 12.57 14.52 -15.12
CA CYS A 4 11.44 14.22 -16.00
C CYS A 4 11.15 12.72 -16.18
N LEU A 5 12.14 11.82 -16.03
CA LEU A 5 11.89 10.36 -16.17
C LEU A 5 11.19 9.76 -14.92
N SER A 6 11.28 10.44 -13.77
CA SER A 6 10.52 10.11 -12.57
C SER A 6 9.03 10.47 -12.74
N SER A 7 8.73 11.58 -13.43
CA SER A 7 7.37 12.09 -13.64
C SER A 7 6.45 11.09 -14.38
N THR A 8 6.98 10.34 -15.35
CA THR A 8 6.21 9.35 -16.13
C THR A 8 5.82 8.10 -15.33
N TRP A 9 6.60 7.70 -14.32
CA TRP A 9 6.21 6.63 -13.41
C TRP A 9 5.17 7.09 -12.39
N THR A 10 5.26 8.34 -11.93
CA THR A 10 4.27 8.95 -11.02
C THR A 10 2.89 9.09 -11.68
N LEU A 11 2.85 9.34 -13.00
CA LEU A 11 1.63 9.42 -13.82
C LEU A 11 0.84 8.10 -13.88
N ARG A 12 1.48 6.95 -13.64
CA ARG A 12 0.81 5.63 -13.62
C ARG A 12 0.13 5.34 -12.29
N GLY A 13 0.30 6.20 -11.28
CA GLY A 13 -0.38 6.08 -10.00
C GLY A 13 -1.90 6.22 -10.15
N ARG A 14 -2.66 5.22 -9.69
CA ARG A 14 -4.14 5.27 -9.65
C ARG A 14 -4.65 6.52 -8.95
N ASN A 15 -3.96 6.96 -7.90
CA ASN A 15 -4.29 8.17 -7.15
C ASN A 15 -4.14 9.46 -7.98
N PHE A 16 -3.14 9.52 -8.86
CA PHE A 16 -2.95 10.66 -9.76
C PHE A 16 -4.06 10.73 -10.81
N ARG A 17 -4.45 9.58 -11.39
CA ARG A 17 -5.56 9.51 -12.36
C ARG A 17 -6.89 9.98 -11.73
N VAL A 18 -7.18 9.54 -10.51
CA VAL A 18 -8.41 9.95 -9.80
C VAL A 18 -8.39 11.44 -9.46
N GLY A 19 -7.27 11.95 -8.93
CA GLY A 19 -7.12 13.39 -8.65
C GLY A 19 -7.27 14.26 -9.91
N GLY A 20 -6.67 13.81 -11.02
CA GLY A 20 -6.79 14.47 -12.32
C GLY A 20 -8.23 14.50 -12.84
N MET A 21 -8.99 13.42 -12.69
CA MET A 21 -10.41 13.40 -13.09
C MET A 21 -11.24 14.41 -12.27
N ILE A 22 -11.04 14.47 -10.96
CA ILE A 22 -11.75 15.42 -10.09
C ILE A 22 -11.38 16.87 -10.47
N GLY A 23 -10.09 17.12 -10.74
CA GLY A 23 -9.62 18.42 -11.21
C GLY A 23 -10.25 18.85 -12.54
N LEU A 24 -10.37 17.92 -13.50
CA LEU A 24 -11.03 18.18 -14.78
C LEU A 24 -12.52 18.51 -14.61
N VAL A 25 -13.23 17.80 -13.72
CA VAL A 25 -14.65 18.10 -13.43
C VAL A 25 -14.79 19.50 -12.85
N CYS A 26 -13.92 19.88 -11.91
CA CYS A 26 -13.92 21.23 -11.33
C CYS A 26 -13.62 22.31 -12.38
N ALA A 27 -12.63 22.10 -13.25
CA ALA A 27 -12.30 23.01 -14.33
C ALA A 27 -13.44 23.17 -15.34
N ALA A 28 -14.09 22.07 -15.72
CA ALA A 28 -15.26 22.10 -16.61
C ALA A 28 -16.42 22.90 -15.98
N PHE A 29 -16.65 22.74 -14.68
CA PHE A 29 -17.68 23.49 -13.96
C PHE A 29 -17.36 24.99 -13.92
N ALA A 30 -16.10 25.36 -13.67
CA ALA A 30 -15.66 26.75 -13.67
C ALA A 30 -15.82 27.40 -15.07
N VAL A 31 -15.48 26.67 -16.13
CA VAL A 31 -15.69 27.13 -17.52
C VAL A 31 -17.18 27.28 -17.83
N ALA A 32 -18.03 26.33 -17.41
CA ALA A 32 -19.47 26.42 -17.62
C ALA A 32 -20.07 27.67 -16.97
N ILE A 33 -19.64 27.99 -15.74
CA ILE A 33 -20.06 29.23 -15.04
C ILE A 33 -19.65 30.47 -15.84
N LYS A 34 -18.38 30.54 -16.31
CA LYS A 34 -17.89 31.69 -17.08
C LYS A 34 -18.60 31.87 -18.43
N VAL A 35 -18.95 30.77 -19.10
CA VAL A 35 -19.70 30.80 -20.36
C VAL A 35 -21.14 31.27 -20.14
N LEU A 36 -21.78 30.86 -19.04
CA LEU A 36 -23.13 31.31 -18.67
C LEU A 36 -23.17 32.81 -18.35
N GLU A 37 -22.16 33.32 -17.64
CA GLU A 37 -22.01 34.76 -17.31
C GLU A 37 -21.88 35.62 -18.58
N THR A 38 -21.20 35.11 -19.61
CA THR A 38 -20.97 35.87 -20.86
C THR A 38 -22.20 35.90 -21.77
N ASN A 39 -23.05 34.86 -21.72
CA ASN A 39 -24.21 34.73 -22.61
C ASN A 39 -25.52 35.28 -22.03
N TYR A 40 -25.63 35.36 -20.70
CA TYR A 40 -26.79 35.91 -20.00
C TYR A 40 -26.33 37.05 -19.09
N ASP A 41 -26.70 38.29 -19.43
CA ASP A 41 -26.48 39.51 -18.63
C ASP A 41 -27.34 39.48 -17.36
N MET A 42 -27.07 38.52 -16.48
CA MET A 42 -27.82 38.25 -15.27
C MET A 42 -27.08 38.83 -14.08
N ASP A 43 -27.48 40.04 -13.67
CA ASP A 43 -27.10 40.67 -12.39
C ASP A 43 -27.33 39.77 -11.17
N SER A 44 -28.12 38.71 -11.31
CA SER A 44 -28.34 37.69 -10.28
C SER A 44 -27.08 36.88 -9.92
N LEU A 45 -26.07 36.76 -10.80
CA LEU A 45 -24.81 36.06 -10.52
C LEU A 45 -23.82 36.87 -9.68
N LYS A 46 -23.85 38.21 -9.78
CA LYS A 46 -23.04 39.09 -8.91
C LYS A 46 -23.43 38.97 -7.43
N SER A 47 -24.70 38.61 -7.15
CA SER A 47 -25.14 38.34 -5.77
C SER A 47 -24.52 37.06 -5.18
N LEU A 48 -24.25 36.03 -6.00
CA LEU A 48 -23.54 34.82 -5.59
C LEU A 48 -22.05 35.07 -5.35
N GLU A 49 -21.41 35.90 -6.16
CA GLU A 49 -20.03 36.36 -5.95
C GLU A 49 -19.91 37.14 -4.63
N SER A 50 -20.92 37.95 -4.28
CA SER A 50 -21.00 38.65 -3.00
C SER A 50 -21.25 37.73 -1.79
N VAL A 51 -21.90 36.57 -1.97
CA VAL A 51 -22.11 35.57 -0.91
C VAL A 51 -20.83 34.75 -0.67
N ALA A 52 -20.03 34.52 -1.71
CA ALA A 52 -18.71 33.90 -1.62
C ALA A 52 -17.64 34.88 -1.09
N ASN A 53 -17.81 35.33 0.15
CA ASN A 53 -16.86 36.22 0.79
C ASN A 53 -15.46 35.57 0.83
N PRO A 54 -14.41 36.27 0.36
CA PRO A 54 -13.06 35.71 0.28
C PRO A 54 -12.52 35.25 1.64
N THR A 55 -12.98 35.90 2.72
CA THR A 55 -12.65 35.54 4.11
C THR A 55 -13.18 34.16 4.52
N ILE A 56 -14.40 33.80 4.11
CA ILE A 56 -15.00 32.48 4.43
C ILE A 56 -14.29 31.38 3.62
N TYR A 57 -13.97 31.66 2.37
CA TYR A 57 -13.23 30.72 1.54
C TYR A 57 -11.80 30.47 2.06
N ALA A 58 -11.13 31.52 2.54
CA ALA A 58 -9.80 31.42 3.14
C ALA A 58 -9.82 30.61 4.45
N SER A 59 -10.79 30.83 5.33
CA SER A 59 -10.90 30.07 6.57
C SER A 59 -11.25 28.60 6.31
N LEU A 60 -12.17 28.31 5.38
CA LEU A 60 -12.51 26.95 4.98
C LEU A 60 -11.30 26.21 4.38
N THR A 61 -10.55 26.88 3.51
CA THR A 61 -9.33 26.31 2.90
C THR A 61 -8.26 26.04 3.95
N SER A 62 -8.10 26.93 4.93
CA SER A 62 -7.17 26.75 6.05
C SER A 62 -7.52 25.51 6.89
N VAL A 63 -8.79 25.37 7.29
CA VAL A 63 -9.26 24.20 8.06
C VAL A 63 -9.15 22.91 7.26
N SER A 64 -9.53 22.94 5.98
CA SER A 64 -9.40 21.78 5.08
C SER A 64 -7.93 21.37 4.92
N GLY A 65 -7.03 22.34 4.71
CA GLY A 65 -5.59 22.09 4.63
C GLY A 65 -5.04 21.44 5.89
N PHE A 66 -5.41 21.96 7.06
CA PHE A 66 -5.03 21.36 8.34
C PHE A 66 -5.55 19.92 8.49
N LEU A 67 -6.81 19.68 8.15
CA LEU A 67 -7.43 18.35 8.24
C LEU A 67 -6.76 17.34 7.31
N VAL A 68 -6.40 17.74 6.09
CA VAL A 68 -5.66 16.89 5.14
C VAL A 68 -4.30 16.50 5.71
N VAL A 69 -3.54 17.46 6.26
CA VAL A 69 -2.24 17.19 6.86
C VAL A 69 -2.38 16.25 8.06
N PHE A 70 -3.33 16.52 8.95
CA PHE A 70 -3.56 15.68 10.13
C PHE A 70 -3.94 14.23 9.75
N ARG A 71 -4.87 14.07 8.81
CA ARG A 71 -5.29 12.75 8.31
C ARG A 71 -4.13 12.00 7.65
N THR A 72 -3.33 12.71 6.85
CA THR A 72 -2.17 12.13 6.18
C THR A 72 -1.12 11.68 7.19
N SER A 73 -0.84 12.50 8.22
CA SER A 73 0.08 12.16 9.30
C SER A 73 -0.36 10.91 10.06
N GLN A 74 -1.64 10.82 10.44
CA GLN A 74 -2.17 9.65 11.14
C GLN A 74 -2.10 8.38 10.28
N SER A 75 -2.42 8.50 8.98
CA SER A 75 -2.35 7.37 8.04
C SER A 75 -0.91 6.93 7.82
N TYR A 76 0.03 7.88 7.75
CA TYR A 76 1.46 7.62 7.60
C TYR A 76 2.04 6.88 8.81
N ASN A 77 1.70 7.32 10.04
CA ASN A 77 2.14 6.63 11.25
C ASN A 77 1.65 5.18 11.28
N ARG A 78 0.37 4.93 10.98
CA ARG A 78 -0.18 3.56 10.90
C ARG A 78 0.50 2.71 9.83
N PHE A 79 0.78 3.30 8.67
CA PHE A 79 1.51 2.62 7.61
C PHE A 79 2.91 2.20 8.08
N TRP A 80 3.62 3.09 8.77
CA TRP A 80 4.97 2.82 9.24
C TRP A 80 5.03 1.84 10.42
N GLU A 81 4.05 1.90 11.32
CA GLU A 81 3.84 0.91 12.37
C GLU A 81 3.59 -0.49 11.77
N GLY A 82 2.73 -0.59 10.76
CA GLY A 82 2.47 -1.83 10.03
C GLY A 82 3.73 -2.39 9.36
N CYS A 83 4.47 -1.56 8.63
CA CYS A 83 5.72 -1.96 7.98
C CYS A 83 6.78 -2.42 8.99
N SER A 84 6.91 -1.71 10.10
CA SER A 84 7.86 -2.06 11.17
C SER A 84 7.47 -3.38 11.84
N SER A 85 6.19 -3.62 12.06
CA SER A 85 5.67 -4.87 12.64
C SER A 85 5.98 -6.07 11.73
N ALA A 86 5.70 -5.96 10.43
CA ALA A 86 6.00 -7.01 9.46
C ALA A 86 7.51 -7.33 9.39
N HIS A 87 8.36 -6.29 9.43
CA HIS A 87 9.80 -6.48 9.42
C HIS A 87 10.32 -7.17 10.69
N ARG A 88 9.77 -6.81 11.87
CA ARG A 88 10.12 -7.47 13.15
C ARG A 88 9.76 -8.95 13.12
N LEU A 89 8.57 -9.29 12.63
CA LEU A 89 8.13 -10.68 12.50
C LEU A 89 9.08 -11.52 11.63
N MET A 90 9.49 -10.99 10.48
CA MET A 90 10.47 -11.66 9.60
C MET A 90 11.83 -11.86 10.29
N SER A 91 12.28 -10.86 11.05
CA SER A 91 13.52 -10.95 11.84
C SER A 91 13.42 -12.04 12.90
N ASP A 92 12.30 -12.09 13.65
CA ASP A 92 12.08 -13.08 14.70
C ASP A 92 12.00 -14.51 14.13
N LEU A 93 11.31 -14.71 13.01
CA LEU A 93 11.29 -16.01 12.31
C LEU A 93 12.69 -16.45 11.87
N THR A 94 13.50 -15.54 11.34
CA THR A 94 14.89 -15.84 10.95
C THR A 94 15.73 -16.24 12.17
N ARG A 95 15.50 -15.57 13.32
CA ARG A 95 16.18 -15.92 14.57
C ARG A 95 15.79 -17.30 15.07
N VAL A 96 14.50 -17.65 15.04
CA VAL A 96 14.00 -18.98 15.43
C VAL A 96 14.60 -20.07 14.55
N VAL A 97 14.65 -19.86 13.23
CA VAL A 97 15.29 -20.84 12.32
C VAL A 97 16.77 -20.99 12.65
N SER A 98 17.49 -19.88 12.84
CA SER A 98 18.92 -19.91 13.14
C SER A 98 19.23 -20.60 14.48
N THR A 99 18.43 -20.37 15.52
CA THR A 99 18.64 -21.02 16.83
C THR A 99 18.31 -22.50 16.77
N SER A 100 17.22 -22.88 16.10
CA SER A 100 16.87 -24.30 15.87
C SER A 100 17.97 -25.04 15.12
N VAL A 101 18.51 -24.46 14.04
CA VAL A 101 19.65 -25.04 13.29
C VAL A 101 20.90 -25.17 14.18
N ALA A 102 21.17 -24.17 15.03
CA ALA A 102 22.30 -24.23 15.97
C ALA A 102 22.15 -25.34 17.01
N TYR A 103 20.93 -25.61 17.50
CA TYR A 103 20.66 -26.73 18.42
C TYR A 103 20.84 -28.08 17.73
N CYS A 104 20.45 -28.21 16.47
CA CYS A 104 20.68 -29.43 15.70
C CYS A 104 22.17 -29.80 15.59
N ARG A 105 23.09 -28.82 15.62
CA ARG A 105 24.55 -29.09 15.54
C ARG A 105 25.11 -29.82 16.76
N HIS A 106 24.44 -29.75 17.91
CA HIS A 106 24.86 -30.43 19.14
C HIS A 106 24.07 -31.73 19.38
N SER A 107 23.16 -32.09 18.47
CA SER A 107 22.41 -33.33 18.55
C SER A 107 23.32 -34.52 18.22
N GLY A 108 23.20 -35.62 18.98
CA GLY A 108 23.83 -36.90 18.67
C GLY A 108 23.06 -37.74 17.64
N ALA A 109 22.05 -37.15 16.98
CA ALA A 109 21.27 -37.80 15.95
C ALA A 109 22.05 -37.97 14.64
N ASP A 110 21.54 -38.85 13.78
CA ASP A 110 22.11 -39.10 12.45
C ASP A 110 22.13 -37.83 11.58
N SER A 111 23.21 -37.66 10.81
CA SER A 111 23.43 -36.42 10.04
C SER A 111 22.40 -36.22 8.94
N ASP A 112 21.88 -37.31 8.37
CA ASP A 112 20.87 -37.23 7.31
C ASP A 112 19.51 -36.83 7.90
N ALA A 113 19.14 -37.37 9.06
CA ALA A 113 17.93 -36.96 9.78
C ALA A 113 17.97 -35.46 10.18
N VAL A 114 19.13 -34.97 10.63
CA VAL A 114 19.32 -33.55 10.96
C VAL A 114 19.15 -32.66 9.71
N ARG A 115 19.70 -33.08 8.58
CA ARG A 115 19.61 -32.34 7.32
C ARG A 115 18.17 -32.27 6.81
N SER A 116 17.43 -33.38 6.87
CA SER A 116 16.01 -33.43 6.50
C SER A 116 15.16 -32.51 7.38
N PHE A 117 15.39 -32.51 8.70
CA PHE A 117 14.70 -31.58 9.62
C PHE A 117 15.00 -30.11 9.31
N GLN A 118 16.26 -29.75 9.06
CA GLN A 118 16.64 -28.37 8.73
C GLN A 118 15.99 -27.90 7.42
N GLN A 119 15.94 -28.75 6.40
CA GLN A 119 15.28 -28.44 5.13
C GLN A 119 13.77 -28.25 5.32
N LEU A 120 13.11 -29.13 6.06
CA LEU A 120 11.68 -29.02 6.37
C LEU A 120 11.38 -27.72 7.13
N LEU A 121 12.18 -27.38 8.15
CA LEU A 121 12.01 -26.17 8.94
C LEU A 121 12.12 -24.90 8.07
N ILE A 122 13.13 -24.82 7.20
CA ILE A 122 13.33 -23.66 6.31
C ILE A 122 12.16 -23.51 5.33
N ARG A 123 11.68 -24.63 4.76
CA ARG A 123 10.53 -24.64 3.85
C ARG A 123 9.23 -24.20 4.55
N LEU A 124 8.96 -24.73 5.75
CA LEU A 124 7.78 -24.38 6.54
C LEU A 124 7.75 -22.87 6.87
N VAL A 125 8.90 -22.33 7.28
CA VAL A 125 9.02 -20.89 7.59
C VAL A 125 8.90 -20.04 6.33
N SER A 126 9.46 -20.47 5.20
CA SER A 126 9.26 -19.79 3.91
C SER A 126 7.79 -19.75 3.49
N LEU A 127 7.07 -20.86 3.66
CA LEU A 127 5.64 -20.95 3.34
C LEU A 127 4.80 -20.09 4.30
N LEU A 128 5.12 -20.10 5.59
CA LEU A 128 4.48 -19.23 6.59
C LEU A 128 4.67 -17.75 6.24
N CYS A 129 5.88 -17.33 5.90
CA CYS A 129 6.16 -15.95 5.46
C CYS A 129 5.35 -15.56 4.23
N ALA A 130 5.24 -16.45 3.24
CA ALA A 130 4.45 -16.20 2.04
C ALA A 130 2.95 -16.06 2.37
N MET A 131 2.40 -16.94 3.22
CA MET A 131 1.01 -16.90 3.65
C MET A 131 0.67 -15.60 4.40
N MET A 132 1.53 -15.17 5.33
CA MET A 132 1.34 -13.92 6.07
C MET A 132 1.36 -12.69 5.14
N LEU A 133 2.25 -12.68 4.13
CA LEU A 133 2.28 -11.61 3.13
C LEU A 133 1.06 -11.65 2.19
N ALA A 134 0.55 -12.83 1.87
CA ALA A 134 -0.67 -13.01 1.07
C ALA A 134 -1.90 -12.44 1.80
N GLU A 135 -2.05 -12.74 3.08
CA GLU A 135 -3.10 -12.17 3.93
C GLU A 135 -2.98 -10.65 4.04
N LEU A 136 -1.74 -10.13 4.15
CA LEU A 136 -1.49 -8.68 4.20
C LEU A 136 -1.78 -7.96 2.88
N GLU A 137 -1.66 -8.64 1.72
CA GLU A 137 -2.03 -8.09 0.42
C GLU A 137 -3.53 -7.76 0.35
N GLY A 138 -4.36 -8.43 1.17
CA GLY A 138 -5.75 -8.04 1.43
C GLY A 138 -6.64 -8.01 0.19
N LYS A 139 -6.27 -8.72 -0.88
CA LYS A 139 -7.05 -8.78 -2.12
C LYS A 139 -8.38 -9.49 -1.86
N THR A 140 -9.46 -8.74 -1.91
CA THR A 140 -10.83 -9.27 -1.92
C THR A 140 -11.01 -10.19 -3.12
N ALA A 141 -11.66 -11.34 -2.93
CA ALA A 141 -11.82 -12.46 -3.87
C ALA A 141 -12.51 -12.18 -5.23
N GLY A 142 -12.52 -10.93 -5.71
CA GLY A 142 -13.09 -10.51 -7.00
C GLY A 142 -12.18 -9.63 -7.86
N SER A 143 -10.93 -9.36 -7.46
CA SER A 143 -9.98 -8.63 -8.30
C SER A 143 -9.22 -9.61 -9.21
N GLN A 144 -9.48 -9.57 -10.53
CA GLN A 144 -8.82 -10.41 -11.56
C GLN A 144 -7.29 -10.21 -11.70
N ASP A 145 -6.66 -9.40 -10.84
CA ASP A 145 -5.22 -9.33 -10.69
C ASP A 145 -4.79 -10.44 -9.73
N GLY A 146 -4.31 -11.57 -10.27
CA GLY A 146 -3.83 -12.72 -9.50
C GLY A 146 -3.02 -12.35 -8.25
N HIS A 147 -3.17 -13.13 -7.18
CA HIS A 147 -2.43 -12.96 -5.94
C HIS A 147 -0.92 -12.97 -6.25
N ARG A 148 -0.27 -11.80 -6.20
CA ARG A 148 1.18 -11.70 -6.47
C ARG A 148 2.00 -12.28 -5.33
N ALA A 149 1.35 -12.56 -4.20
CA ALA A 149 1.96 -13.25 -3.08
C ALA A 149 2.46 -14.67 -3.41
N PHE A 150 1.85 -15.38 -4.37
CA PHE A 150 2.38 -16.67 -4.83
C PHE A 150 3.53 -16.52 -5.85
N ASP A 151 3.78 -15.29 -6.31
CA ASP A 151 4.89 -14.95 -7.21
C ASP A 151 6.18 -14.61 -6.43
N PHE A 152 6.10 -14.55 -5.10
CA PHE A 152 7.31 -14.54 -4.28
C PHE A 152 8.04 -15.88 -4.47
N MET A 153 9.37 -15.81 -4.57
CA MET A 153 10.22 -16.99 -4.70
C MET A 153 10.12 -17.84 -3.42
N LEU A 154 9.17 -18.78 -3.37
CA LEU A 154 9.11 -19.78 -2.31
C LEU A 154 10.24 -20.78 -2.51
N ILE A 155 10.90 -21.14 -1.41
CA ILE A 155 11.90 -22.22 -1.41
C ILE A 155 11.15 -23.55 -1.43
N ASP A 156 11.04 -24.15 -2.62
CA ASP A 156 10.75 -25.58 -2.87
C ASP A 156 9.56 -26.14 -2.07
N VAL A 157 8.35 -25.72 -2.44
CA VAL A 157 7.08 -26.18 -1.84
C VAL A 157 6.70 -27.60 -2.29
N GLU A 158 7.14 -28.00 -3.48
CA GLU A 158 6.71 -29.22 -4.17
C GLU A 158 7.30 -30.51 -3.57
N SER A 159 8.24 -30.39 -2.64
CA SER A 159 8.90 -31.51 -1.95
C SER A 159 8.49 -31.66 -0.49
N ILE A 160 7.38 -31.04 -0.06
CA ILE A 160 6.71 -31.39 1.18
C ILE A 160 5.88 -32.65 0.90
N ASP A 161 6.42 -33.81 1.27
CA ASP A 161 5.78 -35.11 1.07
C ASP A 161 4.60 -35.29 2.05
N GLU A 162 3.52 -35.97 1.64
CA GLU A 162 2.34 -36.21 2.50
C GLU A 162 2.68 -37.01 3.77
N GLU A 163 3.76 -37.79 3.74
CA GLU A 163 4.26 -38.53 4.92
C GLU A 163 4.88 -37.62 6.00
N SER A 164 5.25 -36.38 5.66
CA SER A 164 5.93 -35.44 6.56
C SER A 164 4.98 -34.45 7.25
N LEU A 165 3.68 -34.53 6.97
CA LEU A 165 2.62 -33.61 7.41
C LEU A 165 1.74 -34.25 8.48
#